data_AF-A0A9X9LHK1-F1
#
_entry.id   AF-A0A9X9LHK1-F1
#
_cell.length_a   1.000
_cell.length_b   1.000
_cell.length_c   1.000
_cell.angle_alpha   90.00
_cell.angle_beta   90.00
_cell.angle_gamma   90.00
#
_symmetry.space_group_name_H-M   'P 1'
#
loop_
_entity.id
_entity.type
_entity.pdbx_description
1 polymer ?
#
loop_
_entity_poly.entity_id
_entity_poly.type
_entity_poly.pdbx_seq_one_letter_code
_entity_poly.pdbx_strand_id
1 'polypeptide(L)'
;MPTPTKSHYTFNLRDFSRVIQGCLLIEKEAVQSKHTMVRLFVHEVLRVFYDRLVNDHDRHWLFDLIKAVVKDHFKESFDGIFSHLRKENNPITEENLRNLMFGDYMNPDLEGD
;
A
#
# COMPACT_ATOMS: atom_id res chain seq x y z
N MET A 1 -33.39 18.57 0.76
CA MET A 1 -32.06 18.34 0.16
C MET A 1 -31.75 16.86 0.31
N PRO A 2 -31.42 16.11 -0.75
CA PRO A 2 -31.16 14.69 -0.61
C PRO A 2 -29.88 14.53 0.21
N THR A 3 -29.99 13.85 1.35
CA THR A 3 -28.90 13.47 2.23
C THR A 3 -27.92 12.59 1.43
N PRO A 4 -26.60 12.88 1.44
CA PRO A 4 -25.64 12.08 0.70
C PRO A 4 -25.63 10.67 1.30
N THR A 5 -25.97 9.68 0.49
CA THR A 5 -26.37 8.33 0.90
C THR A 5 -25.30 7.54 1.66
N LYS A 6 -24.06 8.03 1.86
CA LYS A 6 -23.02 7.23 2.53
C LYS A 6 -21.91 8.06 3.21
N SER A 7 -22.13 8.52 4.45
CA SER A 7 -21.19 9.28 5.30
C SER A 7 -19.91 8.53 5.75
N HIS A 8 -19.80 7.24 5.44
CA HIS A 8 -18.80 6.32 6.02
C HIS A 8 -17.33 6.50 5.58
N TYR A 9 -17.04 7.31 4.56
CA TYR A 9 -15.67 7.59 4.13
C TYR A 9 -15.37 9.09 4.11
N THR A 10 -15.20 9.68 5.29
CA THR A 10 -14.63 11.02 5.41
C THR A 10 -13.12 10.91 5.27
N PHE A 11 -12.61 11.17 4.08
CA PHE A 11 -11.17 11.31 3.84
C PHE A 11 -10.76 12.75 4.13
N ASN A 12 -9.75 12.94 4.98
CA ASN A 12 -9.21 14.25 5.35
C ASN A 12 -7.71 14.31 5.01
N LEU A 13 -7.15 15.51 4.90
CA LEU A 13 -5.70 15.74 4.76
C LEU A 13 -4.87 15.06 5.86
N ARG A 14 -5.48 14.77 7.02
CA ARG A 14 -4.86 13.96 8.07
C ARG A 14 -4.51 12.53 7.60
N ASP A 15 -5.32 11.93 6.72
CA ASP A 15 -5.06 10.60 6.18
C ASP A 15 -3.86 10.63 5.23
N PHE A 16 -3.77 11.65 4.38
CA PHE A 16 -2.57 11.89 3.57
C PHE A 16 -1.32 12.06 4.46
N SER A 17 -1.42 12.88 5.51
CA SER A 17 -0.30 13.05 6.45
C SER A 17 0.12 11.73 7.10
N ARG A 18 -0.80 10.82 7.40
CA ARG A 18 -0.48 9.50 7.97
C ARG A 18 0.28 8.62 6.99
N VAL A 19 -0.08 8.64 5.72
CA VAL A 19 0.68 7.91 4.67
C VAL A 19 2.11 8.44 4.60
N ILE A 20 2.27 9.76 4.53
CA ILE A 20 3.61 10.37 4.45
C ILE A 20 4.41 10.09 5.73
N GLN A 21 3.81 10.21 6.91
CA GLN A 21 4.46 9.86 8.17
C GLN A 21 4.89 8.40 8.21
N GLY A 22 4.05 7.47 7.77
CA GLY A 22 4.40 6.05 7.66
C GLY A 22 5.61 5.82 6.76
N CYS A 23 5.65 6.49 5.60
CA CYS A 23 6.81 6.44 4.71
C CYS A 23 8.09 7.03 5.33
N LEU A 24 7.98 7.96 6.28
CA LEU A 24 9.13 8.60 6.95
C LEU A 24 9.65 7.82 8.16
N LEU A 25 8.92 6.81 8.64
CA LEU A 25 9.35 5.97 9.76
C LEU A 25 10.37 4.89 9.35
N ILE A 26 10.57 4.67 8.05
CA ILE A 26 11.57 3.71 7.57
C ILE A 26 12.99 4.25 7.76
N GLU A 27 13.89 3.40 8.23
CA GLU A 27 15.30 3.74 8.31
C GLU A 27 15.91 3.87 6.91
N LYS A 28 16.85 4.82 6.74
CA LYS A 28 17.48 5.07 5.44
C LYS A 28 18.22 3.84 4.92
N GLU A 29 18.74 3.01 5.81
CA GLU A 29 19.45 1.77 5.54
C GLU A 29 18.55 0.69 4.94
N ALA A 30 17.26 0.71 5.28
CA ALA A 30 16.26 -0.23 4.77
C ALA A 30 15.78 0.14 3.35
N VAL A 31 15.92 1.40 2.93
CA VAL A 31 15.54 1.86 1.58
C VAL A 31 16.68 1.59 0.58
N GLN A 32 16.92 0.31 0.30
CA GLN A 32 18.00 -0.12 -0.59
C GLN A 32 17.71 0.06 -2.09
N SER A 33 16.43 0.22 -2.46
CA SER A 33 16.03 0.36 -3.86
C SER A 33 14.79 1.22 -4.03
N LYS A 34 14.62 1.76 -5.25
CA LYS A 34 13.38 2.43 -5.68
C LYS A 34 12.17 1.52 -5.48
N HIS A 35 12.30 0.22 -5.75
CA HIS A 35 11.22 -0.75 -5.57
C HIS A 35 10.80 -0.85 -4.10
N THR A 36 11.75 -0.82 -3.17
CA THR A 36 11.46 -0.82 -1.72
C THR A 36 10.61 0.39 -1.34
N MET A 37 10.96 1.58 -1.84
CA MET A 37 10.20 2.81 -1.57
C MET A 37 8.78 2.75 -2.15
N VAL A 38 8.62 2.24 -3.37
CA VAL A 38 7.28 2.09 -3.99
C VAL A 38 6.43 1.09 -3.22
N ARG A 39 7.01 -0.03 -2.80
CA ARG A 39 6.30 -1.03 -1.98
C ARG A 39 5.85 -0.46 -0.64
N LEU A 40 6.72 0.30 0.04
CA LEU A 40 6.36 0.99 1.29
C LEU A 40 5.22 1.99 1.08
N PHE A 41 5.28 2.79 0.02
CA PHE A 41 4.22 3.74 -0.30
C PHE A 41 2.88 3.02 -0.51
N VAL A 42 2.86 1.94 -1.30
CA VAL A 42 1.65 1.13 -1.51
C VAL A 42 1.16 0.54 -0.19
N HIS A 43 2.06 0.02 0.63
CA HIS A 43 1.72 -0.51 1.96
C HIS A 43 1.02 0.53 2.84
N GLU A 44 1.57 1.74 2.96
CA GLU A 44 0.97 2.79 3.78
C GLU A 44 -0.37 3.28 3.22
N VAL A 45 -0.53 3.32 1.89
CA VAL A 45 -1.81 3.62 1.26
C VAL A 45 -2.86 2.55 1.60
N LEU A 46 -2.49 1.27 1.54
CA LEU A 46 -3.39 0.18 1.93
C LEU A 46 -3.75 0.29 3.42
N ARG A 47 -2.77 0.45 4.31
CA ARG A 47 -3.00 0.58 5.76
C ARG A 47 -3.91 1.75 6.13
N VAL A 48 -3.76 2.90 5.47
CA VAL A 48 -4.54 4.10 5.80
C VAL A 48 -5.93 4.10 5.15
N PHE A 49 -6.03 3.64 3.90
CA PHE A 49 -7.27 3.72 3.12
C PHE A 49 -7.99 2.38 3.00
N TYR A 50 -7.29 1.31 2.58
CA TYR A 50 -7.90 0.00 2.33
C TYR A 50 -8.53 -0.60 3.59
N ASP A 51 -7.87 -0.49 4.75
CA ASP A 51 -8.39 -1.01 6.02
C ASP A 51 -9.70 -0.34 6.47
N ARG A 52 -9.97 0.88 5.98
CA ARG A 52 -11.22 1.60 6.26
C ARG A 52 -12.34 1.21 5.31
N LEU A 53 -12.02 0.62 4.15
CA LEU A 53 -13.01 0.22 3.15
C LEU A 53 -13.70 -1.08 3.56
N VAL A 54 -15.03 -1.06 3.58
CA VAL A 54 -15.85 -2.23 3.95
C VAL A 54 -16.41 -2.93 2.71
N ASN A 55 -16.66 -2.17 1.64
CA ASN A 55 -17.25 -2.67 0.40
C ASN A 55 -16.17 -3.17 -0.56
N ASP A 56 -16.36 -4.38 -1.08
CA ASP A 56 -15.40 -5.00 -2.01
C ASP A 56 -15.28 -4.24 -3.34
N HIS A 57 -16.34 -3.55 -3.77
CA HIS A 57 -16.25 -2.68 -4.95
C HIS A 57 -15.27 -1.52 -4.75
N ASP A 58 -15.31 -0.88 -3.57
CA ASP A 58 -14.43 0.26 -3.26
C ASP A 58 -12.98 -0.21 -3.09
N ARG A 59 -12.79 -1.41 -2.51
CA ARG A 59 -11.48 -2.06 -2.38
C ARG A 59 -10.85 -2.35 -3.75
N HIS A 60 -11.64 -2.90 -4.67
CA HIS A 60 -11.21 -3.16 -6.03
C HIS A 60 -10.85 -1.88 -6.78
N TRP A 61 -11.68 -0.84 -6.65
CA TRP A 61 -11.40 0.45 -7.23
C TRP A 61 -10.07 1.06 -6.70
N LEU A 62 -9.83 0.97 -5.38
CA LEU A 62 -8.60 1.46 -4.78
C LEU A 62 -7.39 0.68 -5.31
N PHE A 63 -7.51 -0.64 -5.45
CA PHE A 63 -6.46 -1.49 -6.01
C PHE A 63 -6.07 -1.11 -7.44
N ASP A 64 -7.06 -0.91 -8.31
CA ASP A 64 -6.81 -0.48 -9.70
C ASP A 64 -6.22 0.93 -9.76
N LEU A 65 -6.68 1.83 -8.87
CA LEU A 65 -6.11 3.18 -8.75
C LEU A 65 -4.63 3.12 -8.35
N ILE A 66 -4.27 2.30 -7.37
CA ILE A 66 -2.87 2.13 -6.95
C ILE A 66 -2.03 1.60 -8.11
N LYS A 67 -2.53 0.60 -8.86
CA LYS A 67 -1.85 0.08 -10.06
C LYS A 67 -1.57 1.16 -11.09
N ALA A 68 -2.55 2.02 -11.37
CA ALA A 68 -2.40 3.14 -12.30
C ALA A 68 -1.37 4.14 -11.79
N VAL A 69 -1.43 4.55 -10.52
CA VAL A 69 -0.48 5.50 -9.92
C VAL A 69 0.95 4.99 -9.95
N VAL A 70 1.17 3.71 -9.64
CA VAL A 70 2.50 3.06 -9.72
C VAL A 70 3.06 3.14 -11.15
N LYS A 71 2.22 2.83 -12.14
CA LYS A 71 2.62 2.90 -13.55
C LYS A 71 2.89 4.34 -14.01
N ASP A 72 2.03 5.28 -13.65
CA ASP A 72 2.04 6.63 -14.22
C ASP A 72 3.06 7.55 -13.54
N HIS A 73 3.20 7.48 -12.21
CA HIS A 73 4.10 8.35 -11.46
C HIS A 73 5.45 7.71 -11.18
N PHE A 74 5.48 6.42 -10.84
CA PHE A 74 6.74 5.73 -10.54
C PHE A 74 7.38 5.11 -11.78
N LYS A 75 6.66 5.01 -12.91
CA LYS A 75 7.14 4.41 -14.17
C LYS A 75 7.63 2.97 -13.99
N GLU A 76 7.02 2.24 -13.06
CA GLU A 76 7.34 0.85 -12.76
C GLU A 76 6.15 -0.06 -13.09
N SER A 77 6.43 -1.32 -13.40
CA SER A 77 5.39 -2.33 -13.53
C SER A 77 4.93 -2.80 -12.15
N PHE A 78 3.62 -2.78 -11.90
CA PHE A 78 3.04 -3.26 -10.65
C PHE A 78 3.40 -4.74 -10.40
N ASP A 79 3.21 -5.60 -11.40
CA ASP A 79 3.61 -7.01 -11.32
C ASP A 79 5.13 -7.20 -11.14
N GLY A 80 5.93 -6.29 -11.68
CA GLY A 80 7.40 -6.33 -11.50
C GLY A 80 7.79 -6.06 -10.05
N ILE A 81 7.22 -4.99 -9.47
CA ILE A 81 7.48 -4.59 -8.08
C ILE A 81 7.01 -5.67 -7.12
N PHE A 82 5.83 -6.24 -7.32
CA PHE A 82 5.22 -7.21 -6.42
C PHE A 82 5.42 -8.68 -6.85
N SER A 83 6.40 -8.94 -7.73
CA SER A 83 6.72 -10.28 -8.25
C SER A 83 6.91 -11.34 -7.15
N HIS A 84 7.52 -10.96 -6.02
CA HIS A 84 7.72 -11.81 -4.84
C HIS A 84 6.41 -12.26 -4.14
N LEU A 85 5.29 -11.57 -4.35
CA LEU A 85 3.98 -11.92 -3.79
C LEU A 85 3.13 -12.76 -4.75
N ARG A 86 3.62 -12.97 -5.97
CA ARG A 86 2.90 -13.73 -6.99
C ARG A 86 2.85 -15.21 -6.58
N LYS A 87 1.64 -15.77 -6.49
CA LYS A 87 1.45 -17.23 -6.47
C LYS A 87 1.32 -17.71 -7.93
N GLU A 88 2.28 -18.51 -8.39
CA GLU A 88 2.34 -19.04 -9.77
C GLU A 88 2.55 -17.96 -10.86
N ASN A 89 2.21 -18.24 -12.12
CA ASN A 89 2.40 -17.32 -13.26
C ASN A 89 1.23 -16.34 -13.47
N ASN A 90 0.32 -16.23 -12.49
CA ASN A 90 -0.88 -15.40 -12.55
C ASN A 90 -0.59 -13.93 -12.18
N PRO A 91 -1.38 -12.95 -12.67
CA PRO A 91 -1.21 -11.54 -12.31
C PRO A 91 -1.45 -11.29 -10.81
N ILE A 92 -0.83 -10.26 -10.25
CA ILE A 92 -1.00 -9.88 -8.84
C ILE A 92 -2.46 -9.48 -8.59
N THR A 93 -3.08 -10.13 -7.60
CA THR A 93 -4.44 -9.86 -7.11
C THR A 93 -4.43 -9.09 -5.78
N GLU A 94 -5.60 -8.58 -5.38
CA GLU A 94 -5.78 -7.94 -4.06
C GLU A 94 -5.41 -8.85 -2.90
N GLU A 95 -5.73 -10.14 -2.99
CA GLU A 95 -5.38 -11.12 -1.95
C GLU A 95 -3.86 -11.30 -1.82
N ASN A 96 -3.11 -11.16 -2.92
CA ASN A 96 -1.65 -11.23 -2.85
C ASN A 96 -1.08 -10.03 -2.08
N LEU A 97 -1.65 -8.84 -2.26
CA LEU A 97 -1.22 -7.64 -1.54
C LEU A 97 -1.49 -7.70 -0.03
N ARG A 98 -2.43 -8.52 0.44
CA ARG A 98 -2.62 -8.73 1.89
C ARG A 98 -1.40 -9.36 2.56
N ASN A 99 -0.55 -10.02 1.79
CA ASN A 99 0.72 -10.59 2.28
C ASN A 99 1.88 -9.59 2.17
N LEU A 100 1.65 -8.38 1.65
CA LEU A 100 2.62 -7.32 1.66
C LEU A 100 2.77 -6.82 3.09
N MET A 101 3.81 -7.27 3.78
CA MET A 101 4.16 -6.79 5.12
C MET A 101 5.42 -5.93 5.03
N PHE A 102 5.35 -4.72 5.58
CA PHE A 102 6.51 -3.87 5.82
C PHE A 102 6.71 -3.69 7.32
N GLY A 103 7.84 -4.17 7.84
CA GLY A 103 8.20 -4.01 9.24
C GLY A 103 9.35 -4.91 9.66
N ASP A 104 9.97 -4.54 10.77
CA ASP A 104 11.13 -5.23 11.36
C ASP A 104 10.78 -6.60 11.99
N TYR A 105 9.49 -6.93 12.07
CA TYR A 105 9.01 -8.22 12.58
C TYR A 105 9.55 -9.45 11.83
N MET A 106 10.12 -9.26 10.64
CA MET A 106 10.68 -10.34 9.82
C MET A 106 12.19 -10.52 10.03
N ASN A 107 12.84 -9.66 10.83
CA ASN A 107 14.27 -9.75 11.10
C ASN A 107 14.50 -9.84 12.63
N PRO A 108 14.49 -11.06 13.20
CA PRO A 108 14.68 -11.24 14.65
C PRO A 108 16.06 -10.75 15.14
N ASP A 109 17.00 -10.52 14.23
CA ASP A 109 18.36 -10.05 14.52
C ASP A 109 18.47 -8.51 14.67
N LEU A 110 17.37 -7.76 14.48
CA LEU A 110 17.34 -6.31 14.74
C LEU A 110 16.89 -5.97 16.18
N GLU A 111 16.53 -6.96 17.00
CA GLU A 111 16.45 -6.79 18.46
C GLU A 111 17.86 -6.85 19.09
N GLY A 112 18.62 -5.75 18.99
CA GLY A 112 19.84 -5.56 19.80
C GLY A 112 20.79 -4.50 19.24
N ASP A 113 20.75 -3.27 19.75
CA ASP A 113 21.41 -2.80 20.98
C ASP A 113 20.83 -1.43 21.40
#